data_AF-A0AAJ7W1E6-F1
#
_entry.id   AF-A0AAJ7W1E6-F1
#
_cell.length_a   1.000
_cell.length_b   1.000
_cell.length_c   1.000
_cell.angle_alpha   90.00
_cell.angle_beta   90.00
_cell.angle_gamma   90.00
#
_symmetry.space_group_name_H-M   'P 1'
#
loop_
_entity.id
_entity.type
_entity.pdbx_description
1 polymer ?
#
loop_
_entity_poly.entity_id
_entity_poly.type
_entity_poly.pdbx_seq_one_letter_code
_entity_poly.pdbx_strand_id
1 'polypeptide(L)'
;MICLDMSFKTVQIFNSSFVVLIKQLSCFIDNYKQAIHRIAKLHIANLDISMKRTRLAAKKNVLRETVSAAGETNVFNRETQSTSADNVLPSSKSSESSTEPSRLRTRLKLENLTVEKTTISTDTSVNEKKSTKYLQDKKKLRGVVDLEMMKNELKQLEDPPATPIEIELSSTRLSYDFFDVPCETLAQNMLGKILVRQLDNGTILKGRIVETESYLGVVDKASHTYQHRITPRNAPMYMPPGTIYVYLTYGMYHCFNVSSQGDGCAVLLRAVDPIQGTEHMEKFRSSRSKSKEPRKSVKQLKPHELCNGPSKLCMAFQLEKNHSKYSMCSWRSLWLEDDGFEQEIKIVQCPRIGIDSAGPEWANKPLRYYVHGNKSVSKRDKKAEAVLSQSD
;
A
#
# COMPACT_ATOMS: atom_id res chain seq x y z
N MET A 1 -15.11 0.49 76.71
CA MET A 1 -13.85 1.02 76.13
C MET A 1 -13.34 0.27 74.89
N ILE A 2 -13.92 -0.86 74.47
CA ILE A 2 -13.39 -1.65 73.32
C ILE A 2 -14.09 -1.31 71.98
N CYS A 3 -15.31 -0.75 71.99
CA CYS A 3 -16.01 -0.37 70.74
C CYS A 3 -15.57 0.97 70.12
N LEU A 4 -14.90 1.86 70.86
CA LEU A 4 -14.47 3.17 70.33
C LEU A 4 -13.11 3.11 69.58
N ASP A 5 -12.27 2.10 69.86
CA ASP A 5 -10.95 1.96 69.23
C ASP A 5 -10.99 1.35 67.82
N MET A 6 -12.04 0.59 67.48
CA MET A 6 -12.20 0.02 66.14
C MET A 6 -12.66 1.07 65.10
N SER A 7 -13.31 2.15 65.53
CA SER A 7 -13.74 3.23 64.65
C SER A 7 -12.57 4.11 64.20
N PHE A 8 -11.56 4.33 65.06
CA PHE A 8 -10.42 5.19 64.73
C PHE A 8 -9.44 4.55 63.74
N LYS A 9 -9.15 3.24 63.90
CA LYS A 9 -8.26 2.51 62.97
C LYS A 9 -8.85 2.40 61.57
N THR A 10 -10.17 2.25 61.44
CA THR A 10 -10.83 2.11 60.14
C THR A 10 -10.82 3.43 59.34
N VAL A 11 -11.00 4.58 60.01
CA VAL A 11 -10.93 5.90 59.39
C VAL A 11 -9.49 6.26 58.96
N GLN A 12 -8.48 5.83 59.72
CA GLN A 12 -7.07 6.10 59.42
C GLN A 12 -6.56 5.28 58.22
N ILE A 13 -7.06 4.05 58.03
CA ILE A 13 -6.75 3.20 56.86
C ILE A 13 -7.41 3.75 55.58
N PHE A 14 -8.66 4.22 55.66
CA PHE A 14 -9.34 4.84 54.51
C PHE A 14 -8.66 6.11 54.01
N ASN A 15 -8.12 6.94 54.91
CA ASN A 15 -7.37 8.14 54.53
C ASN A 15 -6.03 7.81 53.86
N SER A 16 -5.34 6.76 54.29
CA SER A 16 -4.06 6.34 53.69
C SER A 16 -4.24 5.81 52.27
N SER A 17 -5.23 4.94 52.05
CA SER A 17 -5.53 4.38 50.72
C SER A 17 -6.03 5.43 49.72
N PHE A 18 -6.81 6.42 50.19
CA PHE A 18 -7.29 7.51 49.33
C PHE A 18 -6.15 8.46 48.89
N VAL A 19 -5.21 8.76 49.78
CA VAL A 19 -4.02 9.56 49.44
C VAL A 19 -3.10 8.84 48.45
N VAL A 20 -2.96 7.51 48.57
CA VAL A 20 -2.23 6.70 47.58
C VAL A 20 -2.90 6.74 46.21
N LEU A 21 -4.23 6.63 46.16
CA LEU A 21 -5.00 6.68 44.92
C LEU A 21 -4.88 8.06 44.24
N ILE A 22 -4.94 9.16 45.01
CA ILE A 22 -4.73 10.52 44.47
C ILE A 22 -3.31 10.68 43.91
N LYS A 23 -2.29 10.17 44.60
CA LYS A 23 -0.91 10.22 44.09
C LYS A 23 -0.74 9.40 42.81
N GLN A 24 -1.39 8.24 42.71
CA GLN A 24 -1.38 7.42 41.50
C GLN A 24 -2.09 8.11 40.33
N LEU A 25 -3.26 8.73 40.57
CA LEU A 25 -3.98 9.51 39.58
C LEU A 25 -3.19 10.74 39.12
N SER A 26 -2.53 11.46 40.03
CA SER A 26 -1.66 12.59 39.68
C SER A 26 -0.49 12.13 38.79
N CYS A 27 0.18 11.04 39.15
CA CYS A 27 1.26 10.47 38.36
C CYS A 27 0.79 10.02 36.96
N PHE A 28 -0.42 9.45 36.88
CA PHE A 28 -1.02 9.06 35.59
C PHE A 28 -1.32 10.28 34.70
N ILE A 29 -1.87 11.35 35.28
CA ILE A 29 -2.16 12.61 34.56
C ILE A 29 -0.86 13.26 34.08
N ASP A 30 0.19 13.27 34.89
CA ASP A 30 1.48 13.86 34.52
C ASP A 30 2.18 13.06 33.41
N ASN A 31 2.13 11.73 33.47
CA ASN A 31 2.61 10.85 32.40
C ASN A 31 1.82 11.06 31.10
N TYR A 32 0.50 11.23 31.19
CA TYR A 32 -0.36 11.50 30.04
C TYR A 32 -0.06 12.86 29.39
N LYS A 33 0.16 13.91 30.20
CA LYS A 33 0.59 15.23 29.71
C LYS A 33 1.96 15.17 29.02
N GLN A 34 2.92 14.43 29.59
CA GLN A 34 4.22 14.25 28.96
C GLN A 34 4.13 13.49 27.62
N ALA A 35 3.26 12.48 27.53
CA ALA A 35 3.02 11.75 26.28
C ALA A 35 2.44 12.65 25.19
N ILE A 36 1.43 13.46 25.51
CA ILE A 36 0.86 14.46 24.58
C ILE A 36 1.94 15.44 24.11
N HIS A 37 2.78 15.93 25.02
CA HIS A 37 3.85 16.87 24.67
C HIS A 37 4.91 16.25 23.74
N ARG A 38 5.25 14.96 23.92
CA ARG A 38 6.15 14.21 23.03
C ARG A 38 5.55 14.02 21.64
N ILE A 39 4.26 13.66 21.56
CA ILE A 39 3.53 13.51 20.29
C ILE A 39 3.47 14.84 19.54
N ALA A 40 3.19 15.95 20.24
CA ALA A 40 3.19 17.28 19.64
C ALA A 40 4.57 17.68 19.08
N LYS A 41 5.66 17.40 19.81
CA LYS A 41 7.03 17.63 19.32
C LYS A 41 7.37 16.81 18.09
N LEU A 42 6.99 15.54 18.04
CA LEU A 42 7.19 14.67 16.88
C LEU A 42 6.40 15.16 15.66
N HIS A 43 5.17 15.65 15.87
CA HIS A 43 4.35 16.19 14.81
C HIS A 43 4.96 17.47 14.21
N ILE A 44 5.45 18.38 15.06
CA ILE A 44 6.16 19.60 14.63
C ILE A 44 7.44 19.25 13.85
N ALA A 45 8.24 18.30 14.35
CA ALA A 45 9.45 17.86 13.66
C ALA A 45 9.15 17.24 12.28
N ASN A 46 8.08 16.46 12.16
CA ASN A 46 7.65 15.88 10.88
C ASN A 46 7.14 16.92 9.89
N LEU A 47 6.43 17.95 10.36
CA LEU A 47 6.03 19.09 9.53
C LEU A 47 7.26 19.85 9.01
N ASP A 48 8.27 20.04 9.85
CA ASP A 48 9.51 20.74 9.48
C ASP A 48 10.35 19.96 8.44
N ILE A 49 10.42 18.62 8.58
CA ILE A 49 11.05 17.73 7.61
C ILE A 49 10.28 17.76 6.28
N SER A 50 8.94 17.75 6.33
CA SER A 50 8.09 17.87 5.16
C SER A 50 8.36 19.18 4.40
N MET A 51 8.34 20.32 5.10
CA MET A 51 8.63 21.63 4.49
C MET A 51 10.04 21.72 3.89
N LYS A 52 11.05 21.12 4.54
CA LYS A 52 12.42 21.05 4.00
C LYS A 52 12.49 20.21 2.72
N ARG A 53 11.75 19.10 2.64
CA ARG A 53 11.66 18.28 1.42
C ARG A 53 10.97 19.02 0.28
N THR A 54 9.90 19.78 0.55
CA THR A 54 9.22 20.59 -0.47
C THR A 54 10.12 21.70 -1.02
N ARG A 55 10.90 22.37 -0.15
CA ARG A 55 11.89 23.38 -0.58
C ARG A 55 13.03 22.78 -1.41
N LEU A 56 13.48 21.57 -1.07
CA LEU A 56 14.52 20.87 -1.84
C LEU A 56 14.03 20.42 -3.22
N ALA A 57 12.78 19.96 -3.29
CA ALA A 57 12.12 19.60 -4.56
C ALA A 57 11.93 20.83 -5.46
N ALA A 58 11.50 21.96 -4.90
CA ALA A 58 11.39 23.22 -5.63
C ALA A 58 12.75 23.69 -6.18
N LYS A 59 13.83 23.62 -5.38
CA LYS A 59 15.19 23.93 -5.86
C LYS A 59 15.68 23.00 -6.98
N LYS A 60 15.35 21.71 -6.92
CA LYS A 60 15.70 20.75 -7.99
C LYS A 60 14.95 21.01 -9.30
N ASN A 61 13.70 21.48 -9.23
CA ASN A 61 12.93 21.83 -10.42
C ASN A 61 13.46 23.11 -11.09
N VAL A 62 13.78 24.14 -10.30
CA VAL A 62 14.44 25.35 -10.83
C VAL A 62 15.77 25.02 -11.50
N LEU A 63 16.58 24.12 -10.90
CA LEU A 63 17.85 23.69 -11.48
C LEU A 63 17.66 22.90 -12.79
N ARG A 64 16.59 22.09 -12.90
CA ARG A 64 16.24 21.37 -14.15
C ARG A 64 15.80 22.31 -15.26
N GLU A 65 15.01 23.33 -14.94
CA GLU A 65 14.57 24.33 -15.91
C GLU A 65 15.77 25.16 -16.43
N THR A 66 16.72 25.52 -15.55
CA THR A 66 17.94 26.24 -15.99
C THR A 66 18.88 25.39 -16.85
N VAL A 67 18.92 24.07 -16.65
CA VAL A 67 19.75 23.15 -17.46
C VAL A 67 19.07 22.83 -18.79
N SER A 68 17.73 22.81 -18.85
CA SER A 68 16.97 22.68 -20.09
C SER A 68 17.13 23.92 -20.98
N ALA A 69 17.10 25.12 -20.39
CA ALA A 69 17.31 26.38 -21.12
C ALA A 69 18.75 26.55 -21.65
N ALA A 70 19.75 25.91 -21.02
CA ALA A 70 21.13 25.92 -21.49
C ALA A 70 21.45 24.82 -22.53
N GLY A 71 20.56 23.83 -22.70
CA GLY A 71 20.69 22.76 -23.69
C GLY A 71 20.14 23.12 -25.07
N GLU A 72 19.22 24.08 -25.15
CA GLU A 72 18.61 24.52 -26.42
C GLU A 72 19.43 25.59 -27.16
N THR A 73 20.47 26.16 -26.55
CA THR A 73 21.31 27.20 -27.16
C THR A 73 22.55 26.69 -27.89
N ASN A 74 22.78 25.37 -27.96
CA ASN A 74 24.02 24.79 -28.53
C ASN A 74 23.83 23.88 -29.76
N VAL A 75 22.69 23.94 -30.45
CA VAL A 75 22.48 23.19 -31.72
C VAL A 75 22.32 24.11 -32.95
N PHE A 76 22.34 25.43 -32.78
CA PHE A 76 22.31 26.40 -33.88
C PHE A 76 23.60 27.23 -33.90
N ASN A 77 24.69 26.67 -34.46
CA ASN A 77 25.74 27.41 -35.15
C ASN A 77 26.89 26.48 -35.57
N ARG A 78 26.80 25.93 -36.78
CA ARG A 78 27.95 25.74 -37.67
C ARG A 78 27.42 25.28 -39.02
N GLU A 79 27.43 26.22 -39.97
CA GLU A 79 27.77 26.07 -41.40
C GLU A 79 26.93 27.03 -42.25
N THR A 80 27.45 28.25 -42.40
CA THR A 80 27.26 29.06 -43.61
C THR A 80 28.50 29.93 -43.81
N GLN A 81 29.27 29.68 -44.89
CA GLN A 81 29.62 30.67 -45.93
C GLN A 81 30.81 30.22 -46.79
N SER A 82 30.52 29.97 -48.07
CA SER A 82 31.23 30.36 -49.32
C SER A 82 30.89 29.32 -50.40
N THR A 83 30.53 29.58 -51.66
CA THR A 83 30.44 30.77 -52.51
C THR A 83 29.65 30.33 -53.77
N SER A 84 28.77 31.21 -54.25
CA SER A 84 28.27 31.43 -55.63
C SER A 84 28.62 30.45 -56.78
N ALA A 85 27.60 30.00 -57.52
CA ALA A 85 27.34 30.37 -58.93
C ALA A 85 26.16 29.60 -59.57
N ASP A 86 25.17 30.36 -60.03
CA ASP A 86 24.23 30.22 -61.16
C ASP A 86 24.12 28.90 -61.96
N ASN A 87 22.88 28.37 -62.10
CA ASN A 87 22.08 28.38 -63.34
C ASN A 87 21.07 27.21 -63.48
N VAL A 88 19.81 27.58 -63.77
CA VAL A 88 18.92 27.07 -64.84
C VAL A 88 18.34 25.62 -64.76
N LEU A 89 17.00 25.54 -64.65
CA LEU A 89 16.10 24.43 -65.06
C LEU A 89 16.07 24.30 -66.61
N PRO A 90 15.62 23.21 -67.31
CA PRO A 90 14.58 22.24 -66.89
C PRO A 90 14.68 20.77 -67.41
N SER A 91 13.78 19.91 -66.90
CA SER A 91 13.11 18.76 -67.55
C SER A 91 13.92 17.54 -68.07
N SER A 92 13.52 16.32 -67.66
CA SER A 92 12.86 15.29 -68.53
C SER A 92 12.95 13.83 -68.03
N LYS A 93 11.81 13.15 -68.16
CA LYS A 93 11.42 11.73 -68.37
C LYS A 93 12.41 10.54 -68.26
N SER A 94 11.75 9.38 -68.00
CA SER A 94 12.08 7.97 -68.39
C SER A 94 13.01 7.16 -67.47
N SER A 95 13.01 5.83 -67.37
CA SER A 95 12.03 4.72 -67.34
C SER A 95 12.86 3.42 -67.18
N GLU A 96 12.28 2.34 -66.61
CA GLU A 96 12.74 0.92 -66.70
C GLU A 96 14.09 0.54 -66.03
N SER A 97 14.44 -0.71 -65.68
CA SER A 97 13.79 -1.99 -65.33
C SER A 97 14.92 -2.99 -64.98
N SER A 98 14.68 -3.98 -64.11
CA SER A 98 15.46 -5.24 -63.90
C SER A 98 16.95 -5.11 -63.47
N THR A 99 17.58 -5.97 -62.66
CA THR A 99 17.67 -7.44 -62.71
C THR A 99 18.43 -7.92 -61.44
N GLU A 100 18.05 -9.06 -60.87
CA GLU A 100 18.90 -9.86 -59.95
C GLU A 100 20.02 -10.58 -60.76
N PRO A 101 21.18 -10.98 -60.18
CA PRO A 101 21.25 -12.30 -59.53
C PRO A 101 22.33 -12.53 -58.42
N SER A 102 21.97 -13.38 -57.46
CA SER A 102 22.70 -14.57 -56.93
C SER A 102 24.16 -14.55 -56.35
N ARG A 103 24.24 -15.15 -55.13
CA ARG A 103 25.24 -16.11 -54.57
C ARG A 103 26.65 -15.65 -54.13
N LEU A 104 26.96 -15.81 -52.83
CA LEU A 104 27.84 -16.87 -52.29
C LEU A 104 27.98 -16.82 -50.75
N ARG A 105 27.92 -17.99 -50.11
CA ARG A 105 28.17 -18.28 -48.68
C ARG A 105 29.67 -18.43 -48.40
N THR A 106 30.14 -17.99 -47.22
CA THR A 106 31.15 -18.71 -46.43
C THR A 106 31.11 -18.32 -44.94
N ARG A 107 31.76 -19.13 -44.09
CA ARG A 107 31.35 -19.57 -42.75
C ARG A 107 32.48 -19.33 -41.71
N LEU A 108 32.09 -18.94 -40.48
CA LEU A 108 32.68 -19.13 -39.12
C LEU A 108 34.21 -19.04 -38.88
N LYS A 109 34.61 -18.23 -37.87
CA LYS A 109 35.09 -18.66 -36.53
C LYS A 109 35.74 -17.49 -35.76
N LEU A 110 35.44 -17.34 -34.47
CA LEU A 110 36.43 -16.84 -33.49
C LEU A 110 36.15 -17.48 -32.13
N GLU A 111 37.22 -18.05 -31.56
CA GLU A 111 37.25 -18.94 -30.41
C GLU A 111 37.41 -18.20 -29.06
N ASN A 112 37.04 -18.91 -28.00
CA ASN A 112 37.11 -18.57 -26.58
C ASN A 112 38.54 -18.33 -26.07
N LEU A 113 38.70 -17.56 -24.98
CA LEU A 113 39.79 -17.78 -24.01
C LEU A 113 39.41 -17.31 -22.60
N THR A 114 39.80 -18.17 -21.66
CA THR A 114 39.44 -18.29 -20.25
C THR A 114 40.34 -17.50 -19.30
N VAL A 115 39.83 -17.36 -18.07
CA VAL A 115 40.38 -16.82 -16.83
C VAL A 115 41.66 -17.54 -16.38
N GLU A 116 42.62 -16.81 -15.78
CA GLU A 116 43.42 -17.31 -14.65
C GLU A 116 44.01 -16.18 -13.78
N LYS A 117 43.96 -16.39 -12.44
CA LYS A 117 44.57 -15.58 -11.38
C LYS A 117 45.97 -16.11 -11.09
N THR A 118 46.95 -15.26 -10.76
CA THR A 118 47.84 -15.51 -9.61
C THR A 118 48.66 -14.29 -9.17
N THR A 119 48.76 -14.16 -7.86
CA THR A 119 49.64 -13.34 -7.00
C THR A 119 51.13 -13.51 -7.29
N ILE A 120 51.95 -12.47 -6.99
CA ILE A 120 53.23 -12.56 -6.25
C ILE A 120 53.74 -11.13 -5.90
N SER A 121 54.23 -11.01 -4.67
CA SER A 121 54.87 -9.90 -3.95
C SER A 121 56.39 -9.81 -4.18
N THR A 122 57.00 -8.61 -3.98
CA THR A 122 58.34 -8.27 -3.40
C THR A 122 58.82 -6.94 -4.00
N ASP A 123 58.89 -5.82 -3.29
CA ASP A 123 59.89 -5.34 -2.31
C ASP A 123 61.04 -4.49 -2.90
N THR A 124 61.23 -3.28 -2.32
CA THR A 124 62.44 -2.41 -2.27
C THR A 124 63.02 -1.86 -3.59
N SER A 125 63.52 -0.62 -3.77
CA SER A 125 64.15 0.40 -2.92
C SER A 125 64.40 1.71 -3.74
N VAL A 126 64.11 2.90 -3.19
CA VAL A 126 65.05 4.01 -2.82
C VAL A 126 65.40 5.09 -3.90
N ASN A 127 65.16 6.36 -3.50
CA ASN A 127 65.76 7.67 -3.88
C ASN A 127 65.58 8.26 -5.30
N GLU A 128 65.45 9.57 -5.56
CA GLU A 128 65.49 10.78 -4.73
C GLU A 128 64.83 12.00 -5.47
N LYS A 129 64.07 12.79 -4.72
CA LYS A 129 63.75 14.25 -4.78
C LYS A 129 63.96 15.09 -6.05
N LYS A 130 62.88 15.78 -6.46
CA LYS A 130 62.68 17.26 -6.61
C LYS A 130 61.29 17.46 -7.25
N SER A 131 60.43 18.45 -6.99
CA SER A 131 60.38 19.64 -6.13
C SER A 131 58.97 20.22 -6.34
N THR A 132 58.32 20.71 -5.27
CA THR A 132 57.20 21.71 -5.24
C THR A 132 55.86 21.28 -5.87
N LYS A 133 54.68 21.45 -5.27
CA LYS A 133 54.19 22.53 -4.40
C LYS A 133 52.88 22.04 -3.74
N TYR A 134 52.70 22.33 -2.45
CA TYR A 134 51.52 22.02 -1.65
C TYR A 134 50.22 22.57 -2.26
N LEU A 135 49.24 21.69 -2.48
CA LEU A 135 47.81 22.01 -2.49
C LEU A 135 47.18 21.12 -1.42
N GLN A 136 46.68 21.76 -0.36
CA GLN A 136 46.12 21.08 0.81
C GLN A 136 44.81 20.38 0.43
N ASP A 137 44.83 19.05 0.37
CA ASP A 137 43.63 18.23 0.32
C ASP A 137 42.88 18.31 1.66
N LYS A 138 41.80 19.10 1.70
CA LYS A 138 40.79 19.00 2.75
C LYS A 138 40.04 17.68 2.59
N LYS A 139 40.58 16.57 3.14
CA LYS A 139 39.81 15.35 3.38
C LYS A 139 38.65 15.70 4.33
N LYS A 140 37.44 15.87 3.78
CA LYS A 140 36.21 15.80 4.57
C LYS A 140 36.22 14.45 5.28
N LEU A 141 36.30 14.45 6.62
CA LEU A 141 36.01 13.26 7.39
C LEU A 141 34.60 12.81 7.00
N ARG A 142 34.50 11.63 6.38
CA ARG A 142 33.20 10.96 6.24
C ARG A 142 32.78 10.66 7.68
N GLY A 143 31.64 11.19 8.11
CA GLY A 143 31.08 10.87 9.42
C GLY A 143 31.00 9.36 9.56
N VAL A 144 31.70 8.81 10.54
CA VAL A 144 31.54 7.41 10.92
C VAL A 144 30.13 7.31 11.48
N VAL A 145 29.25 6.64 10.74
CA VAL A 145 27.90 6.35 11.21
C VAL A 145 28.06 5.31 12.30
N ASP A 146 27.71 5.68 13.53
CA ASP A 146 27.71 4.76 14.66
C ASP A 146 26.63 3.70 14.42
N LEU A 147 27.08 2.50 14.04
CA LEU A 147 26.22 1.34 13.80
C LEU A 147 25.36 1.01 15.02
N GLU A 148 25.83 1.30 16.23
CA GLU A 148 25.11 1.01 17.45
C GLU A 148 23.99 2.03 17.67
N MET A 149 24.24 3.30 17.38
CA MET A 149 23.18 4.31 17.35
C MET A 149 22.11 3.98 16.31
N MET A 150 22.49 3.55 15.11
CA MET A 150 21.52 3.12 14.09
C MET A 150 20.70 1.91 14.54
N LYS A 151 21.33 0.90 15.14
CA LYS A 151 20.61 -0.27 15.67
C LYS A 151 19.66 0.13 16.79
N ASN A 152 20.05 1.04 17.67
CA ASN A 152 19.20 1.54 18.74
C ASN A 152 18.02 2.38 18.20
N GLU A 153 18.25 3.21 17.17
CA GLU A 153 17.18 3.92 16.47
C GLU A 153 16.22 2.96 15.75
N LEU A 154 16.74 1.92 15.09
CA LEU A 154 15.94 0.86 14.47
C LEU A 154 15.13 0.08 15.50
N LYS A 155 15.71 -0.20 16.67
CA LYS A 155 15.01 -0.87 17.78
C LYS A 155 13.90 -0.02 18.38
N GLN A 156 14.01 1.31 18.33
CA GLN A 156 12.91 2.22 18.68
C GLN A 156 11.81 2.30 17.60
N LEU A 157 12.09 1.81 16.39
CA LEU A 157 11.12 1.69 15.30
C LEU A 157 10.45 0.31 15.25
N GLU A 158 10.92 -0.66 16.03
CA GLU A 158 10.25 -1.96 16.17
C GLU A 158 8.92 -1.76 16.93
N ASP A 159 7.86 -2.39 16.43
CA ASP A 159 6.56 -2.36 17.09
C ASP A 159 6.69 -2.97 18.50
N PRO A 160 6.05 -2.38 19.53
CA PRO A 160 6.09 -2.94 20.87
C PRO A 160 5.57 -4.39 20.87
N PRO A 161 6.07 -5.23 21.79
CA PRO A 161 5.64 -6.61 21.88
C PRO A 161 4.14 -6.69 22.11
N ALA A 162 3.55 -7.76 21.59
CA ALA A 162 2.13 -7.98 21.68
C ALA A 162 1.64 -8.10 23.12
N THR A 163 0.61 -7.34 23.47
CA THR A 163 -0.08 -7.53 24.75
C THR A 163 -0.83 -8.87 24.73
N PRO A 164 -1.03 -9.53 25.88
CA PRO A 164 -1.77 -10.80 25.94
C PRO A 164 -3.16 -10.73 25.30
N ILE A 165 -3.87 -9.61 25.48
CA ILE A 165 -5.19 -9.37 24.89
C ILE A 165 -5.11 -9.32 23.36
N GLU A 166 -4.09 -8.69 22.78
CA GLU A 166 -3.93 -8.66 21.32
C GLU A 166 -3.58 -10.03 20.73
N ILE A 167 -2.83 -10.85 21.47
CA ILE A 167 -2.54 -12.23 21.09
C ILE A 167 -3.84 -13.04 21.07
N GLU A 168 -4.63 -12.95 22.14
CA GLU A 168 -5.93 -13.64 22.24
C GLU A 168 -6.90 -13.18 21.14
N LEU A 169 -7.01 -11.86 20.92
CA LEU A 169 -7.86 -11.27 19.88
C LEU A 169 -7.52 -11.74 18.47
N SER A 170 -6.25 -12.03 18.20
CA SER A 170 -5.78 -12.46 16.88
C SER A 170 -5.38 -13.93 16.82
N SER A 171 -5.81 -14.73 17.80
CA SER A 171 -5.50 -16.16 17.91
C SER A 171 -6.02 -16.99 16.73
N THR A 172 -7.14 -16.58 16.14
CA THR A 172 -7.75 -17.23 14.96
C THR A 172 -7.39 -16.56 13.65
N ARG A 173 -6.35 -15.71 13.64
CA ARG A 173 -5.85 -15.03 12.44
C ARG A 173 -5.40 -16.04 11.38
N LEU A 174 -5.84 -15.83 10.14
CA LEU A 174 -5.39 -16.61 8.99
C LEU A 174 -3.91 -16.38 8.70
N SER A 175 -3.18 -17.48 8.47
CA SER A 175 -1.75 -17.48 8.17
C SER A 175 -1.46 -17.08 6.72
N TYR A 176 -0.18 -16.93 6.39
CA TYR A 176 0.28 -16.62 5.03
C TYR A 176 -0.21 -17.63 3.99
N ASP A 177 -0.25 -18.93 4.32
CA ASP A 177 -0.65 -20.01 3.41
C ASP A 177 -2.09 -19.84 2.89
N PHE A 178 -2.97 -19.21 3.67
CA PHE A 178 -4.32 -18.89 3.21
C PHE A 178 -4.30 -17.89 2.05
N PHE A 179 -3.37 -16.93 2.06
CA PHE A 179 -3.27 -15.87 1.06
C PHE A 179 -2.45 -16.27 -0.16
N ASP A 180 -1.46 -17.16 0.00
CA ASP A 180 -0.57 -17.62 -1.08
C ASP A 180 -1.21 -18.70 -1.96
N VAL A 181 -2.36 -18.35 -2.51
CA VAL A 181 -3.11 -19.16 -3.47
C VAL A 181 -3.52 -18.29 -4.68
N PRO A 182 -3.86 -18.91 -5.83
CA PRO A 182 -4.31 -18.18 -7.01
C PRO A 182 -5.47 -17.21 -6.72
N CYS A 183 -5.51 -16.09 -7.43
CA CYS A 183 -6.41 -14.96 -7.17
C CYS A 183 -7.91 -15.34 -7.12
N GLU A 184 -8.35 -16.24 -8.00
CA GLU A 184 -9.74 -16.72 -8.05
C GLU A 184 -10.09 -17.60 -6.86
N THR A 185 -9.17 -18.50 -6.49
CA THR A 185 -9.28 -19.35 -5.31
C THR A 185 -9.31 -18.51 -4.04
N LEU A 186 -8.42 -17.52 -3.92
CA LEU A 186 -8.41 -16.62 -2.77
C LEU A 186 -9.73 -15.87 -2.63
N ALA A 187 -10.26 -15.32 -3.73
CA ALA A 187 -11.51 -14.55 -3.69
C ALA A 187 -12.69 -15.38 -3.19
N GLN A 188 -12.76 -16.65 -3.59
CA GLN A 188 -13.78 -17.59 -3.11
C GLN A 188 -13.54 -18.01 -1.66
N ASN A 189 -12.31 -18.38 -1.29
CA ASN A 189 -11.94 -18.78 0.06
C ASN A 189 -12.16 -17.68 1.11
N MET A 190 -12.06 -16.41 0.70
CA MET A 190 -12.34 -15.26 1.55
C MET A 190 -13.83 -15.12 1.89
N LEU A 191 -14.75 -15.64 1.06
CA LEU A 191 -16.18 -15.60 1.39
C LEU A 191 -16.45 -16.41 2.64
N GLY A 192 -17.20 -15.84 3.57
CA GLY A 192 -17.46 -16.43 4.88
C GLY A 192 -16.40 -16.14 5.93
N LYS A 193 -15.21 -15.65 5.60
CA LYS A 193 -14.20 -15.28 6.61
C LYS A 193 -14.56 -13.95 7.29
N ILE A 194 -14.03 -13.73 8.49
CA ILE A 194 -14.32 -12.54 9.27
C ILE A 194 -13.23 -11.50 9.05
N LEU A 195 -13.60 -10.33 8.55
CA LEU A 195 -12.74 -9.15 8.51
C LEU A 195 -12.78 -8.46 9.87
N VAL A 196 -11.61 -8.27 10.49
CA VAL A 196 -11.49 -7.62 11.79
C VAL A 196 -10.60 -6.39 11.71
N ARG A 197 -11.10 -5.26 12.21
CA ARG A 197 -10.37 -4.00 12.37
C ARG A 197 -10.37 -3.60 13.84
N GLN A 198 -9.18 -3.36 14.39
CA GLN A 198 -9.00 -2.74 15.70
C GLN A 198 -8.60 -1.26 15.55
N LEU A 199 -9.48 -0.35 15.94
CA LEU A 199 -9.18 1.09 15.92
C LEU A 199 -8.21 1.49 17.03
N ASP A 200 -7.57 2.65 16.90
CA ASP A 200 -6.56 3.15 17.85
C ASP A 200 -7.11 3.34 19.28
N ASN A 201 -8.42 3.53 19.42
CA ASN A 201 -9.10 3.62 20.72
C ASN A 201 -9.47 2.25 21.31
N GLY A 202 -9.02 1.14 20.71
CA GLY A 202 -9.32 -0.23 21.12
C GLY A 202 -10.64 -0.80 20.61
N THR A 203 -11.46 -0.01 19.89
CA THR A 203 -12.75 -0.49 19.35
C THR A 203 -12.52 -1.56 18.30
N ILE A 204 -13.23 -2.69 18.42
CA ILE A 204 -13.21 -3.79 17.45
C ILE A 204 -14.42 -3.70 16.53
N LEU A 205 -14.14 -3.74 15.23
CA LEU A 205 -15.14 -3.84 14.17
C LEU A 205 -14.98 -5.19 13.48
N LYS A 206 -16.06 -5.97 13.40
CA LYS A 206 -16.07 -7.27 12.72
C LYS A 206 -17.18 -7.34 11.68
N GLY A 207 -16.94 -8.07 10.62
CA GLY A 207 -18.01 -8.52 9.74
C GLY A 207 -17.57 -9.66 8.83
N ARG A 208 -18.53 -10.45 8.37
CA ARG A 208 -18.30 -11.61 7.50
C ARG A 208 -18.22 -11.18 6.05
N ILE A 209 -17.18 -11.57 5.33
CA ILE A 209 -17.03 -11.21 3.92
C ILE A 209 -18.09 -11.95 3.10
N VAL A 210 -18.86 -11.21 2.29
CA VAL A 210 -19.96 -11.77 1.49
C VAL A 210 -19.86 -11.47 0.00
N GLU A 211 -18.93 -10.61 -0.42
CA GLU A 211 -18.70 -10.31 -1.84
C GLU A 211 -17.25 -9.89 -2.10
N THR A 212 -16.65 -10.51 -3.10
CA THR A 212 -15.26 -10.30 -3.55
C THR A 212 -15.18 -10.23 -5.08
N GLU A 213 -14.12 -9.60 -5.59
CA GLU A 213 -13.76 -9.62 -7.02
C GLU A 213 -12.28 -9.98 -7.19
N SER A 214 -11.97 -10.81 -8.18
CA SER A 214 -10.60 -11.11 -8.58
C SER A 214 -10.12 -10.17 -9.68
N TYR A 215 -8.88 -9.70 -9.53
CA TYR A 215 -8.14 -8.99 -10.56
C TYR A 215 -6.88 -9.78 -10.89
N LEU A 216 -6.85 -10.38 -12.09
CA LEU A 216 -5.84 -11.39 -12.50
C LEU A 216 -4.50 -10.78 -12.92
N GLY A 217 -4.16 -9.62 -12.38
CA GLY A 217 -2.86 -9.02 -12.57
C GLY A 217 -2.58 -8.55 -14.00
N VAL A 218 -1.41 -8.94 -14.50
CA VAL A 218 -0.81 -8.42 -15.74
C VAL A 218 -1.61 -8.73 -17.00
N VAL A 219 -2.42 -9.79 -17.00
CA VAL A 219 -3.25 -10.19 -18.13
C VAL A 219 -4.59 -9.45 -18.18
N ASP A 220 -5.06 -8.95 -17.03
CA ASP A 220 -6.42 -8.44 -16.86
C ASP A 220 -6.55 -6.96 -17.20
N LYS A 221 -7.26 -6.65 -18.30
CA LYS A 221 -7.50 -5.28 -18.77
C LYS A 221 -8.20 -4.39 -17.74
N ALA A 222 -8.95 -4.97 -16.80
CA ALA A 222 -9.62 -4.22 -15.74
C ALA A 222 -8.69 -3.95 -14.53
N SER A 223 -7.53 -4.61 -14.45
CA SER A 223 -6.59 -4.47 -13.34
C SER A 223 -5.72 -3.23 -13.46
N HIS A 224 -5.35 -2.65 -12.31
CA HIS A 224 -4.35 -1.58 -12.26
C HIS A 224 -2.94 -2.02 -12.66
N THR A 225 -2.70 -3.33 -12.72
CA THR A 225 -1.40 -3.96 -13.03
C THR A 225 -1.35 -4.50 -14.46
N TYR A 226 -2.41 -4.28 -15.26
CA TYR A 226 -2.45 -4.67 -16.67
C TYR A 226 -1.18 -4.27 -17.42
N GLN A 227 -0.66 -5.18 -18.25
CA GLN A 227 0.59 -5.01 -19.01
C GLN A 227 1.81 -4.72 -18.12
N HIS A 228 1.94 -5.42 -16.99
CA HIS A 228 3.05 -5.26 -16.05
C HIS A 228 3.23 -3.81 -15.56
N ARG A 229 2.14 -3.03 -15.48
CA ARG A 229 2.21 -1.65 -15.02
C ARG A 229 2.57 -1.62 -13.55
N ILE A 230 3.70 -0.98 -13.21
CA ILE A 230 4.14 -0.77 -11.84
C ILE A 230 4.19 0.73 -11.55
N THR A 231 3.55 1.14 -10.45
CA THR A 231 3.49 2.51 -9.95
C THR A 231 3.60 2.49 -8.43
N PRO A 232 4.00 3.60 -7.77
CA PRO A 232 3.98 3.68 -6.31
C PRO A 232 2.61 3.39 -5.68
N ARG A 233 1.53 3.57 -6.46
CA ARG A 233 0.14 3.32 -6.04
C ARG A 233 -0.19 1.82 -6.02
N ASN A 234 0.12 1.08 -7.07
CA ASN A 234 -0.25 -0.35 -7.20
C ASN A 234 0.87 -1.31 -6.76
N ALA A 235 2.03 -0.80 -6.33
CA ALA A 235 3.12 -1.60 -5.76
C ALA A 235 2.66 -2.66 -4.73
N PRO A 236 1.66 -2.42 -3.84
CA PRO A 236 1.18 -3.44 -2.91
C PRO A 236 0.64 -4.71 -3.59
N MET A 237 0.17 -4.65 -4.84
CA MET A 237 -0.29 -5.82 -5.60
C MET A 237 0.86 -6.71 -6.11
N TYR A 238 2.10 -6.20 -6.08
CA TYR A 238 3.32 -6.96 -6.40
C TYR A 238 4.11 -7.33 -5.15
N MET A 239 3.58 -7.00 -3.97
CA MET A 239 4.15 -7.41 -2.68
C MET A 239 3.61 -8.79 -2.30
N PRO A 240 4.21 -9.48 -1.29
CA PRO A 240 3.81 -10.83 -0.92
C PRO A 240 2.29 -10.97 -0.68
N PRO A 241 1.71 -12.14 -0.96
CA PRO A 241 0.32 -12.45 -0.66
C PRO A 241 -0.10 -12.04 0.76
N GLY A 242 -1.33 -11.54 0.90
CA GLY A 242 -1.83 -10.98 2.15
C GLY A 242 -1.48 -9.50 2.34
N THR A 243 -0.74 -8.86 1.42
CA THR A 243 -0.46 -7.42 1.50
C THR A 243 -1.71 -6.58 1.19
N ILE A 244 -1.96 -5.58 2.03
CA ILE A 244 -3.10 -4.67 1.93
C ILE A 244 -2.86 -3.61 0.85
N TYR A 245 -3.80 -3.53 -0.09
CA TYR A 245 -3.85 -2.50 -1.11
C TYR A 245 -5.10 -1.61 -0.95
N VAL A 246 -4.91 -0.42 -0.39
CA VAL A 246 -5.98 0.59 -0.31
C VAL A 246 -5.66 1.77 -1.22
N TYR A 247 -6.60 2.12 -2.10
CA TYR A 247 -6.43 3.24 -3.02
C TYR A 247 -7.63 4.17 -3.03
N LEU A 248 -7.39 5.43 -3.42
CA LEU A 248 -8.43 6.44 -3.61
C LEU A 248 -9.05 6.30 -5.00
N THR A 249 -10.38 6.29 -5.06
CA THR A 249 -11.22 6.28 -6.26
C THR A 249 -12.16 7.49 -6.25
N TYR A 250 -12.47 8.03 -7.43
CA TYR A 250 -13.29 9.23 -7.62
C TYR A 250 -12.88 10.44 -6.75
N GLY A 251 -11.61 10.53 -6.36
CA GLY A 251 -11.07 11.61 -5.54
C GLY A 251 -11.55 11.66 -4.08
N MET A 252 -12.48 10.80 -3.65
CA MET A 252 -13.10 10.90 -2.32
C MET A 252 -13.32 9.56 -1.61
N TYR A 253 -13.34 8.45 -2.33
CA TYR A 253 -13.66 7.13 -1.79
C TYR A 253 -12.46 6.21 -1.79
N HIS A 254 -12.44 5.22 -0.91
CA HIS A 254 -11.40 4.19 -0.90
C HIS A 254 -11.93 2.86 -1.44
N CYS A 255 -11.03 2.02 -1.93
CA CYS A 255 -11.27 0.60 -2.20
C CYS A 255 -10.15 -0.20 -1.52
N PHE A 256 -10.52 -1.33 -0.90
CA PHE A 256 -9.61 -2.20 -0.15
C PHE A 256 -9.46 -3.55 -0.86
N ASN A 257 -8.22 -3.89 -1.18
CA ASN A 257 -7.85 -5.13 -1.85
C ASN A 257 -6.75 -5.83 -1.05
N VAL A 258 -6.59 -7.13 -1.28
CA VAL A 258 -5.55 -7.96 -0.68
C VAL A 258 -4.77 -8.65 -1.81
N SER A 259 -3.44 -8.54 -1.78
CA SER A 259 -2.55 -9.22 -2.73
C SER A 259 -2.72 -10.74 -2.65
N SER A 260 -2.76 -11.41 -3.78
CA SER A 260 -2.82 -12.88 -3.88
C SER A 260 -1.53 -13.43 -4.49
N GLN A 261 -1.47 -14.75 -4.71
CA GLN A 261 -0.43 -15.32 -5.55
C GLN A 261 -0.54 -14.78 -7.00
N GLY A 262 0.61 -14.54 -7.63
CA GLY A 262 0.75 -14.09 -9.01
C GLY A 262 1.06 -12.60 -9.15
N ASP A 263 1.75 -12.26 -10.25
CA ASP A 263 2.25 -10.90 -10.49
C ASP A 263 1.12 -9.88 -10.61
N GLY A 264 1.05 -8.97 -9.63
CA GLY A 264 0.09 -7.88 -9.65
C GLY A 264 -1.36 -8.33 -9.39
N CYS A 265 -1.58 -9.56 -8.92
CA CYS A 265 -2.91 -10.10 -8.66
C CYS A 265 -3.44 -9.65 -7.29
N ALA A 266 -4.74 -9.34 -7.21
CA ALA A 266 -5.36 -8.97 -5.94
C ALA A 266 -6.86 -9.23 -5.93
N VAL A 267 -7.39 -9.44 -4.72
CA VAL A 267 -8.82 -9.59 -4.46
C VAL A 267 -9.36 -8.28 -3.88
N LEU A 268 -10.36 -7.69 -4.53
CA LEU A 268 -11.11 -6.55 -3.98
C LEU A 268 -12.19 -7.07 -3.04
N LEU A 269 -12.26 -6.52 -1.82
CA LEU A 269 -13.40 -6.75 -0.94
C LEU A 269 -14.49 -5.74 -1.27
N ARG A 270 -15.66 -6.24 -1.64
CA ARG A 270 -16.80 -5.40 -2.02
C ARG A 270 -17.82 -5.27 -0.94
N ALA A 271 -18.15 -6.35 -0.26
CA ALA A 271 -19.16 -6.30 0.77
C ALA A 271 -18.87 -7.26 1.91
N VAL A 272 -19.31 -6.82 3.08
CA VAL A 272 -19.19 -7.53 4.35
C VAL A 272 -20.53 -7.42 5.06
N ASP A 273 -20.97 -8.50 5.69
CA ASP A 273 -22.12 -8.53 6.57
C ASP A 273 -21.69 -8.14 8.00
N PRO A 274 -22.11 -6.97 8.52
CA PRO A 274 -21.61 -6.47 9.81
C PRO A 274 -22.00 -7.37 10.98
N ILE A 275 -21.04 -7.66 11.87
CA ILE A 275 -21.23 -8.52 13.06
C ILE A 275 -21.04 -7.73 14.36
N GLN A 276 -19.94 -6.98 14.46
CA GLN A 276 -19.56 -6.26 15.68
C GLN A 276 -19.17 -4.81 15.35
N GLY A 277 -19.54 -3.87 16.24
CA GLY A 277 -19.21 -2.45 16.06
C GLY A 277 -20.10 -1.73 15.06
N THR A 278 -21.30 -2.24 14.79
CA THR A 278 -22.26 -1.69 13.80
C THR A 278 -22.65 -0.24 14.09
N GLU A 279 -22.81 0.14 15.36
CA GLU A 279 -23.09 1.53 15.75
C GLU A 279 -21.95 2.48 15.36
N HIS A 280 -20.69 2.04 15.46
CA HIS A 280 -19.54 2.83 15.02
C HIS A 280 -19.52 2.92 13.50
N MET A 281 -19.77 1.81 12.80
CA MET A 281 -19.88 1.79 11.34
C MET A 281 -20.95 2.78 10.84
N GLU A 282 -22.12 2.83 11.47
CA GLU A 282 -23.19 3.77 11.13
C GLU A 282 -22.76 5.23 11.35
N LYS A 283 -22.10 5.53 12.48
CA LYS A 283 -21.56 6.87 12.77
C LYS A 283 -20.53 7.30 11.72
N PHE A 284 -19.60 6.41 11.36
CA PHE A 284 -18.58 6.68 10.35
C PHE A 284 -19.15 6.92 8.96
N ARG A 285 -20.24 6.23 8.61
CA ARG A 285 -20.96 6.46 7.36
C ARG A 285 -21.70 7.79 7.32
N SER A 286 -22.26 8.20 8.45
CA SER A 286 -23.11 9.38 8.55
C SER A 286 -22.31 10.68 8.65
N SER A 287 -21.12 10.64 9.27
CA SER A 287 -20.29 11.82 9.55
C SER A 287 -19.69 12.51 8.31
N ARG A 288 -19.62 11.84 7.15
CA ARG A 288 -19.08 12.41 5.91
C ARG A 288 -20.08 13.23 5.08
N SER A 289 -21.37 13.26 5.45
CA SER A 289 -22.37 14.06 4.75
C SER A 289 -22.23 15.54 5.09
N LYS A 290 -21.27 16.24 4.46
CA LYS A 290 -21.00 17.69 4.58
C LYS A 290 -22.11 18.59 3.98
N SER A 291 -23.36 18.15 3.93
CA SER A 291 -24.46 19.05 3.58
C SER A 291 -24.73 19.96 4.78
N LYS A 292 -24.44 21.26 4.63
CA LYS A 292 -24.71 22.32 5.62
C LYS A 292 -26.20 22.53 5.94
N GLU A 293 -27.10 21.87 5.23
CA GLU A 293 -28.52 21.93 5.54
C GLU A 293 -28.96 20.77 6.43
N PRO A 294 -29.78 21.03 7.47
CA PRO A 294 -30.37 19.99 8.29
C PRO A 294 -31.30 19.16 7.40
N ARG A 295 -30.79 18.02 6.89
CA ARG A 295 -31.64 17.06 6.21
C ARG A 295 -32.67 16.54 7.20
N LYS A 296 -33.95 16.66 6.84
CA LYS A 296 -35.10 15.98 7.45
C LYS A 296 -34.67 14.58 7.91
N SER A 297 -34.88 14.29 9.20
CA SER A 297 -34.69 12.98 9.88
C SER A 297 -33.66 12.07 9.21
N VAL A 298 -32.42 12.04 9.71
CA VAL A 298 -31.39 11.08 9.27
C VAL A 298 -32.02 9.68 9.28
N LYS A 299 -32.32 9.15 8.09
CA LYS A 299 -32.87 7.80 7.96
C LYS A 299 -31.82 6.85 8.52
N GLN A 300 -32.15 6.19 9.64
CA GLN A 300 -31.28 5.19 10.26
C GLN A 300 -30.91 4.14 9.20
N LEU A 301 -29.62 3.89 9.06
CA LEU A 301 -29.14 2.94 8.05
C LEU A 301 -29.45 1.54 8.53
N LYS A 302 -29.99 0.69 7.65
CA LYS A 302 -30.18 -0.71 8.01
C LYS A 302 -28.80 -1.39 8.13
N PRO A 303 -28.64 -2.42 8.99
CA PRO A 303 -27.35 -3.08 9.17
C PRO A 303 -26.69 -3.54 7.85
N HIS A 304 -27.46 -4.16 6.96
CA HIS A 304 -26.97 -4.61 5.65
C HIS A 304 -26.58 -3.48 4.69
N GLU A 305 -26.96 -2.21 4.94
CA GLU A 305 -26.58 -1.06 4.12
C GLU A 305 -25.24 -0.43 4.53
N LEU A 306 -24.69 -0.84 5.68
CA LEU A 306 -23.46 -0.27 6.21
C LEU A 306 -22.25 -0.62 5.33
N CYS A 307 -22.19 -1.89 4.91
CA CYS A 307 -21.01 -2.45 4.24
C CYS A 307 -21.33 -3.07 2.87
N ASN A 308 -22.47 -2.76 2.26
CA ASN A 308 -22.87 -3.27 0.93
C ASN A 308 -22.25 -2.50 -0.24
N GLY A 309 -20.93 -2.38 -0.27
CA GLY A 309 -20.17 -1.78 -1.37
C GLY A 309 -18.73 -1.47 -0.99
N PRO A 310 -17.78 -1.47 -1.95
CA PRO A 310 -16.34 -1.46 -1.63
C PRO A 310 -15.94 -0.20 -0.85
N SER A 311 -16.41 0.96 -1.30
CA SER A 311 -16.16 2.21 -0.59
C SER A 311 -16.98 2.37 0.68
N LYS A 312 -18.14 1.71 0.73
CA LYS A 312 -19.00 1.70 1.91
C LYS A 312 -18.33 0.97 3.07
N LEU A 313 -17.79 -0.21 2.77
CA LEU A 313 -16.95 -1.00 3.63
C LEU A 313 -15.75 -0.19 4.14
N CYS A 314 -14.99 0.47 3.25
CA CYS A 314 -13.84 1.25 3.70
C CYS A 314 -14.23 2.37 4.67
N MET A 315 -15.37 3.03 4.48
CA MET A 315 -15.84 4.06 5.43
C MET A 315 -16.24 3.44 6.77
N ALA A 316 -17.02 2.34 6.75
CA ALA A 316 -17.46 1.64 7.95
C ALA A 316 -16.30 1.08 8.78
N PHE A 317 -15.24 0.60 8.13
CA PHE A 317 -14.04 0.05 8.77
C PHE A 317 -12.90 1.06 8.95
N GLN A 318 -13.13 2.35 8.65
CA GLN A 318 -12.11 3.42 8.70
C GLN A 318 -10.81 3.03 7.96
N LEU A 319 -10.94 2.48 6.75
CA LEU A 319 -9.82 2.14 5.88
C LEU A 319 -9.47 3.30 4.97
N GLU A 320 -8.21 3.72 5.05
CA GLU A 320 -7.65 4.83 4.29
C GLU A 320 -6.36 4.41 3.58
N LYS A 321 -5.90 5.24 2.64
CA LYS A 321 -4.71 4.97 1.81
C LYS A 321 -3.44 4.67 2.63
N ASN A 322 -3.29 5.26 3.82
CA ASN A 322 -2.14 5.04 4.70
C ASN A 322 -2.10 3.61 5.28
N HIS A 323 -3.20 2.86 5.26
CA HIS A 323 -3.25 1.45 5.67
C HIS A 323 -2.77 0.49 4.59
N SER A 324 -2.28 0.99 3.44
CA SER A 324 -1.70 0.15 2.40
C SER A 324 -0.26 -0.27 2.72
N LYS A 325 0.18 -1.40 2.15
CA LYS A 325 1.51 -2.04 2.30
C LYS A 325 1.73 -2.82 3.61
N TYR A 326 0.79 -2.75 4.54
CA TYR A 326 0.78 -3.65 5.70
C TYR A 326 0.34 -5.07 5.30
N SER A 327 0.80 -6.07 6.03
CA SER A 327 0.41 -7.47 5.81
C SER A 327 -0.75 -7.86 6.73
N MET A 328 -1.79 -8.50 6.19
CA MET A 328 -2.89 -9.07 6.97
C MET A 328 -2.42 -10.15 7.95
N CYS A 329 -1.27 -10.79 7.67
CA CYS A 329 -0.71 -11.85 8.50
C CYS A 329 -0.07 -11.34 9.79
N SER A 330 0.40 -10.10 9.83
CA SER A 330 1.17 -9.56 10.96
C SER A 330 0.65 -8.23 11.50
N TRP A 331 -0.08 -7.44 10.72
CA TRP A 331 -0.53 -6.13 11.17
C TRP A 331 -1.59 -6.26 12.26
N ARG A 332 -1.35 -5.62 13.40
CA ARG A 332 -2.21 -5.69 14.59
C ARG A 332 -3.59 -5.08 14.37
N SER A 333 -3.68 -4.16 13.41
CA SER A 333 -4.82 -3.28 13.24
C SER A 333 -5.89 -3.81 12.27
N LEU A 334 -5.54 -4.73 11.36
CA LEU A 334 -6.47 -5.34 10.40
C LEU A 334 -6.02 -6.75 10.05
N TRP A 335 -6.92 -7.72 10.16
CA TRP A 335 -6.65 -9.11 9.83
C TRP A 335 -7.91 -9.86 9.40
N LEU A 336 -7.75 -11.11 8.93
CA LEU A 336 -8.85 -12.04 8.69
C LEU A 336 -8.82 -13.15 9.73
N GLU A 337 -9.99 -13.57 10.18
CA GLU A 337 -10.18 -14.72 11.07
C GLU A 337 -11.00 -15.81 10.37
N ASP A 338 -10.73 -17.05 10.77
CA ASP A 338 -11.67 -18.15 10.61
C ASP A 338 -12.43 -18.36 11.91
N ASP A 339 -13.76 -18.28 11.85
CA ASP A 339 -14.63 -18.52 13.00
C ASP A 339 -15.18 -19.96 13.03
N GLY A 340 -14.64 -20.85 12.20
CA GLY A 340 -15.06 -22.24 12.13
C GLY A 340 -16.48 -22.39 11.57
N PHE A 341 -16.90 -21.46 10.71
CA PHE A 341 -18.22 -21.50 10.11
C PHE A 341 -18.34 -22.65 9.10
N GLU A 342 -19.02 -23.72 9.51
CA GLU A 342 -19.18 -24.97 8.76
C GLU A 342 -20.36 -24.97 7.78
N GLN A 343 -21.20 -23.93 7.77
CA GLN A 343 -22.34 -23.91 6.87
C GLN A 343 -21.89 -23.77 5.42
N GLU A 344 -22.41 -24.65 4.56
CA GLU A 344 -22.13 -24.62 3.14
C GLU A 344 -22.56 -23.28 2.53
N ILE A 345 -21.59 -22.56 1.96
CA ILE A 345 -21.82 -21.28 1.30
C ILE A 345 -22.06 -21.54 -0.18
N LYS A 346 -23.29 -21.28 -0.64
CA LYS A 346 -23.60 -21.24 -2.07
C LYS A 346 -23.00 -19.97 -2.69
N ILE A 347 -21.98 -20.12 -3.53
CA ILE A 347 -21.27 -19.02 -4.17
C ILE A 347 -21.89 -18.74 -5.53
N VAL A 348 -22.30 -17.50 -5.77
CA VAL A 348 -22.70 -17.01 -7.10
C VAL A 348 -21.48 -16.41 -7.80
N GLN A 349 -21.18 -16.92 -8.98
CA GLN A 349 -20.12 -16.41 -9.85
C GLN A 349 -20.72 -15.58 -10.99
N CYS A 350 -20.21 -14.37 -11.23
CA CYS A 350 -20.80 -13.45 -12.20
C CYS A 350 -19.82 -12.35 -12.66
N PRO A 351 -20.19 -11.53 -13.66
CA PRO A 351 -19.39 -10.38 -14.08
C PRO A 351 -19.13 -9.37 -12.96
N ARG A 352 -17.97 -8.71 -13.05
CA ARG A 352 -17.53 -7.64 -12.13
C ARG A 352 -18.28 -6.33 -12.37
N ILE A 353 -18.29 -5.46 -11.37
CA ILE A 353 -19.07 -4.21 -11.40
C ILE A 353 -18.20 -3.01 -11.75
N GLY A 354 -18.62 -2.26 -12.78
CA GLY A 354 -18.04 -0.95 -13.09
C GLY A 354 -16.71 -1.03 -13.86
N ILE A 355 -16.54 -2.06 -14.69
CA ILE A 355 -15.33 -2.30 -15.49
C ILE A 355 -15.60 -2.32 -17.01
N ASP A 356 -16.70 -1.70 -17.46
CA ASP A 356 -17.11 -1.73 -18.88
C ASP A 356 -16.02 -1.17 -19.82
N SER A 357 -15.19 -0.25 -19.32
CA SER A 357 -14.05 0.31 -20.05
C SER A 357 -12.93 -0.70 -20.37
N ALA A 358 -12.94 -1.89 -19.74
CA ALA A 358 -11.96 -2.96 -20.00
C ALA A 358 -12.28 -3.78 -21.27
N GLY A 359 -13.38 -3.45 -21.95
CA GLY A 359 -13.86 -4.15 -23.15
C GLY A 359 -14.71 -5.39 -22.82
N PRO A 360 -15.51 -5.87 -23.81
CA PRO A 360 -16.53 -6.90 -23.58
C PRO A 360 -15.94 -8.23 -23.11
N GLU A 361 -14.73 -8.56 -23.51
CA GLU A 361 -14.04 -9.78 -23.09
C GLU A 361 -13.83 -9.81 -21.56
N TRP A 362 -13.23 -8.76 -20.99
CA TRP A 362 -12.88 -8.71 -19.56
C TRP A 362 -14.02 -8.25 -18.67
N ALA A 363 -14.96 -7.47 -19.22
CA ALA A 363 -16.17 -7.06 -18.53
C ALA A 363 -17.12 -8.24 -18.27
N ASN A 364 -17.21 -9.20 -19.20
CA ASN A 364 -18.12 -10.35 -19.07
C ASN A 364 -17.51 -11.56 -18.35
N LYS A 365 -16.20 -11.57 -18.06
CA LYS A 365 -15.57 -12.68 -17.32
C LYS A 365 -16.19 -12.81 -15.92
N PRO A 366 -16.50 -14.04 -15.47
CA PRO A 366 -17.19 -14.28 -14.21
C PRO A 366 -16.22 -14.20 -13.02
N LEU A 367 -15.61 -13.04 -12.78
CA LEU A 367 -14.55 -12.83 -11.77
C LEU A 367 -15.05 -12.12 -10.52
N ARG A 368 -16.37 -12.12 -10.28
CA ARG A 368 -17.02 -11.64 -9.05
C ARG A 368 -17.74 -12.77 -8.37
N TYR A 369 -17.56 -12.87 -7.06
CA TYR A 369 -18.08 -13.94 -6.23
C TYR A 369 -18.87 -13.34 -5.07
N TYR A 370 -20.03 -13.91 -4.75
CA TYR A 370 -20.78 -13.51 -3.56
C TYR A 370 -21.63 -14.63 -2.99
N VAL A 371 -22.00 -14.49 -1.72
CA VAL A 371 -22.84 -15.45 -1.00
C VAL A 371 -24.30 -15.32 -1.46
N HIS A 372 -24.86 -16.39 -2.02
CA HIS A 372 -26.24 -16.43 -2.49
C HIS A 372 -27.23 -16.06 -1.37
N GLY A 373 -28.21 -15.20 -1.69
CA GLY A 373 -29.27 -14.82 -0.76
C GLY A 373 -28.86 -13.85 0.37
N ASN A 374 -27.59 -13.52 0.55
CA ASN A 374 -27.17 -12.59 1.59
C ASN A 374 -27.58 -11.13 1.25
N LYS A 375 -28.19 -10.44 2.22
CA LYS A 375 -28.76 -9.08 2.04
C LYS A 375 -27.70 -7.98 1.98
N SER A 376 -26.50 -8.25 2.46
CA SER A 376 -25.37 -7.31 2.52
C SER A 376 -24.56 -7.29 1.21
N VAL A 377 -24.85 -8.19 0.25
CA VAL A 377 -24.26 -8.14 -1.10
C VAL A 377 -24.60 -6.81 -1.78
N SER A 378 -23.60 -6.18 -2.40
CA SER A 378 -23.75 -4.82 -2.96
C SER A 378 -24.68 -4.75 -4.17
N LYS A 379 -24.59 -5.74 -5.07
CA LYS A 379 -25.46 -5.86 -6.25
C LYS A 379 -25.65 -7.33 -6.63
N ARG A 380 -26.88 -7.81 -6.53
CA ARG A 380 -27.25 -9.18 -6.93
C ARG A 380 -27.39 -9.29 -8.45
N ASP A 381 -26.95 -10.42 -8.99
CA ASP A 381 -27.10 -10.78 -10.40
C ASP A 381 -28.13 -11.90 -10.52
N LYS A 382 -29.39 -11.51 -10.77
CA LYS A 382 -30.52 -12.46 -10.84
C LYS A 382 -30.34 -13.53 -11.91
N LYS A 383 -29.59 -13.25 -12.99
CA LYS A 383 -29.36 -14.23 -14.05
C LYS A 383 -28.39 -15.30 -13.56
N ALA A 384 -27.28 -14.89 -12.95
CA ALA A 384 -26.33 -15.82 -12.35
C ALA A 384 -26.95 -16.65 -11.21
N GLU A 385 -27.81 -16.04 -10.38
CA GLU A 385 -28.53 -16.76 -9.33
C GLU A 385 -29.52 -17.80 -9.87
N ALA A 386 -30.21 -17.49 -10.97
CA ALA A 386 -31.12 -18.42 -11.61
C ALA A 386 -30.38 -19.65 -12.18
N VAL A 387 -29.18 -19.46 -12.75
CA VAL A 387 -28.33 -20.56 -13.23
C VAL A 387 -27.90 -21.45 -12.08
N LEU A 388 -27.47 -20.87 -10.95
CA LEU A 388 -27.07 -21.64 -9.76
C LEU A 388 -28.24 -22.46 -9.19
N SER A 389 -29.45 -21.91 -9.21
CA SER A 389 -30.65 -22.59 -8.70
C SER A 389 -31.14 -23.74 -9.60
N GLN A 390 -30.60 -23.89 -10.81
CA GLN A 390 -30.92 -24.96 -11.76
C GLN A 390 -29.89 -26.10 -11.74
N SER A 391 -28.73 -25.89 -11.10
CA SER A 391 -27.68 -26.91 -10.94
C SER A 391 -27.79 -27.68 -9.62
N ASP A 392 -28.65 -27.24 -8.71
CA ASP A 392 -29.09 -27.97 -7.52
C ASP A 392 -30.26 -28.90 -7.87
#